data_AF-A0A0G4KHW9-F1
#
_entry.id   AF-A0A0G4KHW9-F1
#
_cell.length_a   1.000
_cell.length_b   1.000
_cell.length_c   1.000
_cell.angle_alpha   90.00
_cell.angle_beta   90.00
_cell.angle_gamma   90.00
#
_symmetry.space_group_name_H-M   'P 1'
#
loop_
_entity.id
_entity.type
_entity.pdbx_description
1 polymer ?
#
loop_
_entity_poly.entity_id
_entity_poly.type
_entity_poly.pdbx_seq_one_letter_code
_entity_poly.pdbx_strand_id
1 'polypeptide(L)'
;MAFTARNLDIYDIADAMSTKGWHLNALQNPPAIHVAVTLPITKVWEKLMADLEAVVEAEREKERVRIVEGKGAKGTAKGDSAALYGVAGSLPNKSVVVDLVN
;
A
#
# COMPACT_ATOMS: atom_id res chain seq x y z
N MET A 1 8.88 -11.44 2.91
CA MET A 1 9.30 -10.33 3.81
C MET A 1 8.21 -9.29 3.84
N ALA A 2 7.89 -8.73 5.02
CA ALA A 2 6.84 -7.73 5.18
C ALA A 2 7.39 -6.42 5.77
N PHE A 3 6.83 -5.28 5.37
CA PHE A 3 7.28 -3.94 5.73
C PHE A 3 6.09 -3.06 6.14
N THR A 4 6.26 -2.31 7.23
CA THR A 4 5.33 -1.25 7.67
C THR A 4 5.95 0.13 7.42
N ALA A 5 5.15 1.19 7.54
CA ALA A 5 5.63 2.57 7.52
C ALA A 5 5.28 3.29 8.83
N ARG A 6 6.19 4.14 9.31
CA ARG A 6 6.03 4.90 10.57
C ARG A 6 5.37 6.26 10.39
N ASN A 7 5.48 6.83 9.20
CA ASN A 7 5.03 8.20 8.91
C ASN A 7 4.40 8.36 7.53
N LEU A 8 4.11 7.25 6.85
CA LEU A 8 3.47 7.22 5.55
C LEU A 8 2.37 6.18 5.56
N ASP A 9 1.40 6.35 4.67
CA ASP A 9 0.41 5.34 4.39
C ASP A 9 1.06 4.25 3.51
N ILE A 10 1.17 3.04 4.06
CA ILE A 10 1.82 1.92 3.38
C ILE A 10 1.01 1.41 2.17
N TYR A 11 -0.29 1.73 2.11
CA TYR A 11 -1.14 1.36 0.98
C TYR A 11 -0.97 2.33 -0.19
N ASP A 12 -0.69 3.62 0.06
CA ASP A 12 -0.30 4.55 -1.02
C ASP A 12 1.00 4.08 -1.70
N ILE A 13 1.95 3.54 -0.93
CA ILE A 13 3.17 2.92 -1.45
C ILE A 13 2.81 1.69 -2.30
N ALA A 14 1.89 0.83 -1.84
CA ALA A 14 1.45 -0.36 -2.57
C ALA A 14 0.79 -0.01 -3.91
N ASP A 15 -0.07 1.01 -3.92
CA ASP A 15 -0.77 1.51 -5.10
C ASP A 15 0.22 2.12 -6.09
N ALA A 16 1.14 2.97 -5.61
CA ALA A 16 2.17 3.57 -6.45
C ALA A 16 3.12 2.51 -7.05
N MET A 17 3.50 1.49 -6.27
CA MET A 17 4.26 0.34 -6.79
C MET A 17 3.45 -0.44 -7.85
N SER A 18 2.14 -0.57 -7.68
CA SER A 18 1.25 -1.21 -8.67
C SER A 18 1.21 -0.43 -9.98
N THR A 19 1.23 0.90 -9.97
CA THR A 19 1.33 1.71 -11.21
C THR A 19 2.63 1.47 -11.98
N LYS A 20 3.68 0.99 -11.31
CA LYS A 20 4.98 0.59 -11.89
C LYS A 20 5.04 -0.90 -12.28
N GLY A 21 3.94 -1.63 -12.10
CA GLY A 21 3.82 -3.06 -12.41
C GLY A 21 4.22 -4.01 -11.28
N TRP A 22 4.45 -3.50 -10.06
CA TRP A 22 4.78 -4.32 -8.90
C TRP A 22 3.55 -4.58 -8.03
N HIS A 23 3.00 -5.79 -8.11
CA HIS A 23 1.87 -6.21 -7.29
C HIS A 23 2.35 -6.82 -5.97
N LEU A 24 2.63 -5.96 -4.99
CA LEU A 24 2.99 -6.39 -3.64
C LEU A 24 1.74 -6.75 -2.84
N ASN A 25 1.84 -7.72 -1.94
CA ASN A 25 0.69 -8.16 -1.15
C ASN A 25 0.42 -7.16 -0.03
N ALA A 26 -0.76 -6.52 -0.02
CA ALA A 26 -1.19 -5.73 1.11
C ALA A 26 -1.60 -6.63 2.28
N LEU A 27 -1.08 -6.35 3.47
CA LEU A 27 -1.45 -7.01 4.73
C LEU A 27 -2.21 -6.04 5.64
N GLN A 28 -2.91 -6.61 6.61
CA GLN A 28 -3.68 -5.91 7.63
C GLN A 28 -3.31 -6.43 9.02
N ASN A 29 -3.44 -5.58 10.03
CA ASN A 29 -3.19 -5.89 11.45
C ASN A 29 -1.78 -6.44 11.76
N PRO A 30 -0.72 -5.62 11.64
CA PRO A 30 -0.71 -4.19 11.28
C PRO A 30 -0.74 -3.96 9.76
N PRO A 31 -1.06 -2.74 9.29
CA PRO A 31 -0.88 -2.36 7.89
C PRO A 31 0.55 -2.60 7.43
N ALA A 32 0.70 -3.38 6.36
CA ALA A 32 2.00 -3.68 5.78
C ALA A 32 1.88 -4.00 4.30
N ILE A 33 3.03 -4.00 3.60
CA ILE A 33 3.19 -4.63 2.30
C ILE A 33 4.13 -5.83 2.43
N HIS A 34 3.88 -6.87 1.66
CA HIS A 34 4.65 -8.11 1.67
C HIS A 34 5.12 -8.50 0.27
N VAL A 35 6.40 -8.85 0.19
CA VAL A 35 7.03 -9.43 -0.99
C VAL A 35 7.54 -10.84 -0.67
N ALA A 36 7.08 -11.82 -1.46
CA ALA A 36 7.70 -13.14 -1.49
C ALA A 36 8.89 -13.07 -2.45
N VAL A 37 10.11 -13.25 -1.93
CA VAL A 37 11.32 -13.24 -2.76
C VAL A 37 11.49 -14.63 -3.36
N THR A 38 11.20 -14.73 -4.66
CA THR A 38 11.33 -15.96 -5.46
C THR A 38 12.45 -15.79 -6.49
N LEU A 39 12.88 -16.88 -7.15
CA LEU A 39 13.95 -16.84 -8.16
C LEU A 39 13.74 -15.81 -9.29
N PRO A 40 12.51 -15.52 -9.77
CA PRO A 40 12.30 -14.41 -10.69
C PRO A 40 12.64 -13.04 -10.08
N ILE A 41 12.22 -12.77 -8.84
CA ILE A 41 12.48 -11.51 -8.15
C ILE A 41 13.98 -11.28 -7.94
N THR A 42 14.75 -12.33 -7.63
CA THR A 42 16.20 -12.20 -7.45
C THR A 42 16.95 -11.78 -8.72
N LYS A 43 16.34 -11.90 -9.91
CA LYS A 43 16.93 -11.44 -11.17
C LYS A 43 16.68 -9.96 -11.47
N VAL A 44 15.70 -9.35 -10.80
CA VAL A 44 15.23 -7.99 -11.07
C VAL A 44 15.18 -7.12 -9.80
N TRP A 45 15.87 -7.56 -8.75
CA TRP A 45 15.79 -6.94 -7.43
C TRP A 45 16.29 -5.48 -7.43
N GLU A 46 17.27 -5.15 -8.26
CA GLU A 46 17.78 -3.77 -8.40
C GLU A 46 16.69 -2.82 -8.92
N LYS A 47 15.93 -3.26 -9.93
CA LYS A 47 14.79 -2.48 -10.44
C LYS A 47 13.69 -2.35 -9.40
N LEU A 48 13.38 -3.44 -8.68
CA LEU A 48 12.40 -3.41 -7.59
C LEU A 48 12.79 -2.39 -6.52
N MET A 49 14.06 -2.36 -6.11
CA MET A 49 14.58 -1.43 -5.11
C MET A 49 14.57 0.01 -5.61
N ALA A 50 15.05 0.28 -6.82
CA ALA A 50 15.05 1.62 -7.40
C ALA A 50 13.62 2.18 -7.55
N ASP A 51 12.67 1.35 -7.98
CA ASP A 51 11.26 1.74 -8.05
C ASP A 51 10.65 2.01 -6.67
N LEU A 52 10.96 1.16 -5.68
CA LEU A 52 10.48 1.34 -4.31
C LEU A 52 11.03 2.62 -3.66
N GLU A 53 12.31 2.91 -3.83
CA GLU A 53 12.94 4.14 -3.35
C GLU A 53 12.28 5.37 -3.98
N ALA A 54 12.10 5.37 -5.30
CA ALA A 54 11.43 6.47 -6.00
C ALA A 54 9.98 6.67 -5.54
N VAL A 55 9.24 5.58 -5.29
CA VAL A 55 7.87 5.64 -4.74
C VAL A 55 7.86 6.22 -3.33
N VAL A 56 8.73 5.72 -2.43
CA VAL A 56 8.78 6.18 -1.04
C VAL A 56 9.09 7.68 -1.00
N GLU A 57 10.05 8.16 -1.77
CA GLU A 57 10.37 9.60 -1.81
C GLU A 57 9.22 10.43 -2.39
N ALA A 58 8.52 9.94 -3.41
CA ALA A 58 7.33 10.61 -3.95
C ALA A 58 6.20 10.70 -2.90
N GLU A 59 5.95 9.63 -2.14
CA GLU A 59 4.94 9.64 -1.07
C GLU A 59 5.36 10.54 0.10
N ARG A 60 6.66 10.61 0.43
CA ARG A 60 7.18 11.59 1.40
C ARG A 60 6.89 13.02 0.97
N GLU A 61 7.14 13.35 -0.29
CA GLU A 61 6.90 14.69 -0.80
C GLU A 61 5.41 15.04 -0.82
N LYS A 62 4.54 14.11 -1.24
CA LYS A 62 3.08 14.29 -1.17
C LYS A 62 2.61 14.58 0.26
N GLU A 63 3.10 13.82 1.24
CA GLU A 63 2.76 14.02 2.65
C GLU A 63 3.28 15.37 3.16
N ARG A 64 4.50 15.77 2.76
CA ARG A 64 5.06 17.09 3.09
C ARG A 64 4.20 18.23 2.53
N VAL A 65 3.81 18.14 1.26
CA VAL A 65 2.93 19.13 0.61
C VAL A 65 1.58 19.20 1.32
N ARG A 66 0.98 18.06 1.65
CA ARG A 66 -0.29 17.98 2.40
C ARG A 66 -0.24 18.72 3.74
N ILE A 67 0.87 18.58 4.46
CA ILE A 67 1.10 19.27 5.74
C ILE A 67 1.21 20.78 5.52
N VAL A 68 1.99 21.22 4.52
CA VAL A 68 2.17 22.65 4.19
C VAL A 68 0.85 23.30 3.74
N GLU A 69 0.00 22.58 3.04
CA GLU A 69 -1.34 23.03 2.64
C GLU A 69 -2.37 23.05 3.79
N GLY A 70 -1.97 22.72 5.03
CA GLY A 70 -2.83 22.74 6.20
C GLY A 70 -3.83 21.58 6.28
N LYS A 71 -3.70 20.56 5.41
CA LYS A 71 -4.58 19.36 5.39
C LYS A 71 -4.23 18.34 6.48
N GLY A 72 -3.20 18.61 7.28
CA GLY A 72 -2.67 17.72 8.32
C GLY A 72 -1.90 16.53 7.75
N ALA A 73 -1.20 15.78 8.60
CA ALA A 73 -0.56 14.53 8.19
C ALA A 73 -1.62 13.46 7.89
N LYS A 74 -1.50 12.74 6.76
CA LYS A 74 -2.23 11.49 6.56
C LYS A 74 -1.70 10.43 7.53
N GLY A 75 -0.38 10.42 7.71
CA GLY A 75 0.32 9.56 8.65
C GLY A 75 0.25 8.09 8.27
N THR A 76 0.44 7.22 9.27
CA THR A 76 0.37 5.78 9.10
C THR A 76 -1.03 5.31 8.73
N ALA A 77 -1.12 4.37 7.80
CA ALA A 77 -2.35 3.64 7.54
C ALA A 77 -2.98 3.13 8.85
N LYS A 78 -4.30 3.28 8.99
CA LYS A 78 -5.07 2.58 10.02
C LYS A 78 -5.55 1.30 9.37
N GLY A 79 -5.24 0.15 9.97
CA GLY A 79 -5.49 -1.19 9.40
C GLY A 79 -6.94 -1.59 9.41
N ASP A 80 -7.80 -0.77 8.80
CA ASP A 80 -9.17 -1.14 8.54
C ASP A 80 -9.20 -2.01 7.28
N SER A 81 -9.93 -3.13 7.38
CA SER A 81 -10.04 -4.21 6.38
C SER A 81 -10.52 -3.76 4.99
N ALA A 82 -10.78 -2.47 4.78
CA ALA A 82 -11.20 -1.86 3.52
C ALA A 82 -10.11 -1.91 2.43
N ALA A 83 -8.83 -2.00 2.79
CA ALA A 83 -7.73 -2.03 1.81
C ALA A 83 -7.77 -3.25 0.87
N LEU A 84 -8.37 -4.37 1.30
CA LEU A 84 -8.56 -5.56 0.44
C LEU A 84 -9.80 -5.45 -0.47
N TYR A 85 -10.72 -4.52 -0.18
CA TYR A 85 -11.94 -4.27 -0.97
C TYR A 85 -11.80 -3.06 -1.90
N GLY A 86 -10.60 -2.51 -2.14
CA GLY A 86 -10.38 -1.39 -3.08
C GLY A 86 -10.82 -1.68 -4.52
N VAL A 87 -11.02 -2.96 -4.88
CA VAL A 87 -11.60 -3.41 -6.16
C VAL A 87 -13.11 -3.73 -6.05
N ALA A 88 -13.69 -3.72 -4.84
CA ALA A 88 -15.10 -4.07 -4.57
C ALA A 88 -15.89 -2.98 -3.80
N GLY A 89 -15.25 -1.87 -3.43
CA GLY A 89 -15.77 -0.85 -2.50
C GLY A 89 -16.77 0.16 -3.08
N SER A 90 -17.28 -0.03 -4.30
CA SER A 90 -18.33 0.84 -4.85
C SER A 90 -19.75 0.51 -4.37
N LEU A 91 -19.91 -0.38 -3.37
CA LEU A 91 -21.23 -0.82 -2.90
C LEU A 91 -21.60 -0.26 -1.52
N PRO A 92 -22.73 0.45 -1.42
CA PRO A 92 -23.19 1.05 -0.17
C PRO A 92 -24.01 0.04 0.64
N ASN A 93 -23.40 -1.05 1.14
CA ASN A 93 -23.92 -1.72 2.33
C ASN A 93 -22.96 -2.77 2.91
N LYS A 94 -22.68 -2.68 4.21
CA LYS A 94 -21.74 -3.54 4.96
C LYS A 94 -22.32 -4.89 5.38
N SER A 95 -23.40 -5.38 4.75
CA SER A 95 -24.06 -6.64 5.13
C SER A 95 -23.74 -7.84 4.22
N VAL A 96 -22.91 -7.69 3.19
CA VAL A 96 -22.79 -8.70 2.09
C VAL A 96 -21.48 -9.50 2.13
N VAL A 97 -20.59 -9.25 3.10
CA VAL A 97 -19.26 -9.89 3.10
C VAL A 97 -19.28 -11.37 3.53
N VAL A 98 -20.40 -11.89 4.06
CA VAL A 98 -20.50 -13.27 4.55
C VAL A 98 -21.01 -14.26 3.48
N ASP A 99 -21.64 -13.81 2.39
CA ASP A 99 -22.28 -14.71 1.41
C ASP A 99 -21.43 -15.01 0.15
N LEU A 100 -20.18 -14.55 0.07
CA LEU A 100 -19.33 -14.77 -1.11
C LEU A 100 -18.27 -15.87 -0.95
N VAL A 101 -18.25 -16.56 0.20
CA VAL A 101 -17.23 -17.58 0.52
C VAL A 101 -17.84 -18.97 0.78
N ASN A 102 -19.15 -19.16 0.55
CA ASN A 102 -19.81 -20.48 0.52
C ASN A 102 -20.81 -20.58 -0.62
#